data_AF-A0A7C1GAL8-F1
#
_entry.id   AF-A0A7C1GAL8-F1
#
_cell.length_a   1.000
_cell.length_b   1.000
_cell.length_c   1.000
_cell.angle_alpha   90.00
_cell.angle_beta   90.00
_cell.angle_gamma   90.00
#
_symmetry.space_group_name_H-M   'P 1'
#
loop_
_entity.id
_entity.type
_entity.pdbx_description
1 polymer ?
#
loop_
_entity_poly.entity_id
_entity_poly.type
_entity_poly.pdbx_seq_one_letter_code
_entity_poly.pdbx_strand_id
1 'polypeptide(L)'
;MANKTIQLEGRVFFTFDIEAVTGLHIGGSDVGIEIGGVDKTVIRDSLTNRPYIPGSSLRGKMRSLLEKYQGKEQNQRIGQGYIHSCNRAEDYPNCDVCQVFGVPGERDFATPTRLLVRDVHMKDESARKLEESGRTDLPYTEVKTEVSIDRVTSAANPRQMERVPAGTAFGQAELVYSIYSGDGCNKENDIERLRVVVEGLRLLEDDYLGGLGSRGSGKVRLKDIRVSLRPAKAYLAEPQRIGEYASLRELITGLDALKQQVAQKLAG
;
A
#
# COMPACT_ATOMS: atom_id res chain seq x y z
N MET A 1 37.30 -0.29 9.33
CA MET A 1 35.88 -0.09 8.98
C MET A 1 35.20 0.47 10.21
N ALA A 2 34.51 1.62 10.13
CA ALA A 2 33.73 2.10 11.26
C ALA A 2 32.67 1.05 11.59
N ASN A 3 32.64 0.56 12.83
CA ASN A 3 31.65 -0.40 13.28
C ASN A 3 30.28 0.30 13.30
N LYS A 4 29.50 0.14 12.22
CA LYS A 4 28.15 0.68 12.16
C LYS A 4 27.22 -0.13 13.06
N THR A 5 26.56 0.51 14.00
CA THR A 5 25.58 -0.10 14.90
C THR A 5 24.21 0.53 14.69
N ILE A 6 23.25 -0.28 14.27
CA ILE A 6 21.83 0.10 14.15
C ILE A 6 21.03 -0.85 15.03
N GLN A 7 20.14 -0.28 15.84
CA GLN A 7 19.30 -1.01 16.78
C GLN A 7 17.82 -0.84 16.41
N LEU A 8 17.08 -1.95 16.40
CA LEU A 8 15.62 -1.92 16.32
C LEU A 8 15.06 -1.59 17.70
N GLU A 9 14.30 -0.50 17.80
CA GLU A 9 13.65 -0.07 19.05
C GLU A 9 12.24 -0.67 19.19
N GLY A 10 11.57 -0.94 18.07
CA GLY A 10 10.26 -1.57 18.07
C GLY A 10 9.60 -1.55 16.70
N ARG A 11 8.42 -2.15 16.64
CA ARG A 11 7.58 -2.18 15.44
C ARG A 11 6.16 -1.72 15.73
N VAL A 12 5.66 -0.82 14.89
CA VAL A 12 4.26 -0.41 14.85
C VAL A 12 3.57 -1.20 13.73
N PHE A 13 2.45 -1.83 14.06
CA PHE A 13 1.63 -2.61 13.14
C PHE A 13 0.36 -1.83 12.88
N PHE A 14 0.08 -1.53 11.61
CA PHE A 14 -1.21 -1.03 11.18
C PHE A 14 -1.94 -2.17 10.49
N THR A 15 -3.09 -2.55 11.03
CA THR A 15 -4.00 -3.51 10.40
C THR A 15 -5.34 -2.89 10.11
N PHE A 16 -5.93 -3.21 8.97
CA PHE A 16 -7.20 -2.63 8.52
C PHE A 16 -7.79 -3.43 7.37
N ASP A 17 -9.07 -3.18 7.07
CA ASP A 17 -9.74 -3.69 5.90
C ASP A 17 -9.75 -2.63 4.78
N ILE A 18 -9.71 -3.09 3.53
CA ILE A 18 -9.80 -2.25 2.33
C ILE A 18 -11.08 -2.63 1.58
N GLU A 19 -12.03 -1.70 1.49
CA GLU A 19 -13.23 -1.82 0.66
C GLU A 19 -12.97 -1.23 -0.72
N ALA A 20 -13.26 -1.99 -1.77
CA ALA A 20 -13.33 -1.48 -3.14
C ALA A 20 -14.64 -0.71 -3.36
N VAL A 21 -14.65 0.61 -3.14
CA VAL A 21 -15.85 1.46 -3.31
C VAL A 21 -16.31 1.50 -4.77
N THR A 22 -15.37 1.44 -5.71
CA THR A 22 -15.65 1.16 -7.12
C THR A 22 -14.89 -0.09 -7.56
N GLY A 23 -15.24 -0.64 -8.73
CA GLY A 23 -14.60 -1.85 -9.22
C GLY A 23 -13.07 -1.70 -9.31
N LEU A 24 -12.34 -2.71 -8.82
CA LEU A 24 -10.89 -2.67 -8.63
C LEU A 24 -10.19 -3.59 -9.63
N HIS A 25 -9.27 -3.03 -10.41
CA HIS A 25 -8.43 -3.82 -11.32
C HIS A 25 -6.97 -3.70 -10.89
N ILE A 26 -6.37 -4.82 -10.49
CA ILE A 26 -4.92 -4.93 -10.29
C ILE A 26 -4.44 -6.02 -11.24
N GLY A 27 -3.76 -5.60 -12.31
CA GLY A 27 -3.28 -6.51 -13.34
C GLY A 27 -2.17 -7.42 -12.82
N GLY A 28 -2.23 -8.70 -13.22
CA GLY A 28 -1.10 -9.62 -13.12
C GLY A 28 -0.17 -9.49 -14.31
N SER A 29 1.04 -10.06 -14.22
CA SER A 29 1.80 -10.43 -15.42
C SER A 29 1.00 -11.47 -16.20
N ASP A 30 0.95 -11.35 -17.54
CA ASP A 30 0.19 -12.21 -18.46
C ASP A 30 0.59 -13.70 -18.33
N VAL A 31 0.11 -14.37 -17.28
CA VAL A 31 0.24 -15.82 -17.13
C VAL A 31 -1.13 -16.40 -17.44
N GLY A 32 -1.28 -16.78 -18.71
CA GLY A 32 -2.49 -17.42 -19.23
C GLY A 32 -3.35 -16.48 -20.05
N ILE A 33 -2.95 -16.22 -21.29
CA ILE A 33 -3.94 -15.95 -22.34
C ILE A 33 -4.72 -17.26 -22.49
N GLU A 34 -5.80 -17.41 -21.73
CA GLU A 34 -6.83 -18.38 -22.10
C GLU A 34 -7.34 -17.95 -23.48
N ILE A 35 -7.33 -18.87 -24.44
CA ILE A 35 -7.75 -18.60 -25.82
C ILE A 35 -9.22 -18.14 -25.78
N GLY A 36 -9.48 -16.85 -26.02
CA GLY A 36 -10.80 -16.23 -25.93
C GLY A 36 -11.12 -15.49 -24.61
N GLY A 37 -10.13 -15.29 -23.74
CA GLY A 37 -10.26 -14.57 -22.47
C GLY A 37 -10.25 -13.04 -22.60
N VAL A 38 -10.46 -12.36 -21.46
CA VAL A 38 -10.53 -10.89 -21.35
C VAL A 38 -9.13 -10.26 -21.52
N ASP A 39 -9.03 -9.13 -22.22
CA ASP A 39 -7.75 -8.48 -22.57
C ASP A 39 -6.82 -8.18 -21.37
N LYS A 40 -7.41 -7.88 -20.20
CA LYS A 40 -6.67 -7.58 -18.97
C LYS A 40 -7.29 -8.31 -17.81
N THR A 41 -6.55 -9.28 -17.27
CA THR A 41 -6.98 -10.09 -16.13
C THR A 41 -6.53 -9.48 -14.81
N VAL A 42 -7.25 -9.81 -13.74
CA VAL A 42 -6.83 -9.45 -12.37
C VAL A 42 -5.88 -10.51 -11.81
N ILE A 43 -4.94 -10.07 -10.97
CA ILE A 43 -4.06 -11.00 -10.26
C ILE A 43 -4.85 -11.81 -9.21
N ARG A 44 -4.53 -13.10 -9.11
CA ARG A 44 -5.22 -14.07 -8.25
C ARG A 44 -4.22 -14.86 -7.42
N ASP A 45 -4.67 -15.26 -6.24
CA ASP A 45 -3.98 -16.23 -5.40
C ASP A 45 -4.09 -17.62 -6.06
N SER A 46 -2.96 -18.29 -6.27
CA SER A 46 -2.91 -19.57 -7.00
C SER A 46 -3.58 -20.73 -6.28
N LEU A 47 -3.77 -20.65 -4.96
CA LEU A 47 -4.38 -21.71 -4.15
C LEU A 47 -5.90 -21.56 -4.10
N THR A 48 -6.38 -20.32 -4.00
CA THR A 48 -7.81 -20.03 -3.79
C THR A 48 -8.51 -19.51 -5.04
N ASN A 49 -7.76 -19.15 -6.08
CA ASN A 49 -8.23 -18.45 -7.28
C ASN A 49 -8.90 -17.10 -7.00
N ARG A 50 -8.78 -16.57 -5.78
CA ARG A 50 -9.39 -15.30 -5.37
C ARG A 50 -8.49 -14.12 -5.74
N PRO A 51 -9.05 -13.01 -6.26
CA PRO A 51 -8.31 -11.77 -6.40
C PRO A 51 -7.72 -11.30 -5.06
N TYR A 52 -6.52 -10.72 -5.10
CA TYR A 52 -5.87 -10.12 -3.93
C TYR A 52 -5.16 -8.81 -4.31
N ILE A 53 -4.79 -8.02 -3.30
CA ILE A 53 -4.02 -6.79 -3.47
C ILE A 53 -2.56 -7.11 -3.08
N PRO A 54 -1.60 -7.11 -4.03
CA PRO A 54 -0.21 -7.28 -3.69
C PRO A 54 0.30 -6.12 -2.83
N GLY A 55 1.08 -6.44 -1.80
CA GLY A 55 1.70 -5.46 -0.91
C GLY A 55 2.63 -4.52 -1.67
N SER A 56 3.29 -5.01 -2.73
CA SER A 56 4.08 -4.20 -3.65
C SER A 56 3.25 -3.15 -4.41
N SER A 57 2.02 -3.48 -4.81
CA SER A 57 1.10 -2.57 -5.49
C SER A 57 0.60 -1.47 -4.54
N LEU A 58 0.19 -1.85 -3.32
CA LEU A 58 -0.24 -0.91 -2.29
C LEU A 58 0.92 0.02 -1.88
N ARG A 59 2.08 -0.55 -1.56
CA ARG A 59 3.31 0.18 -1.20
C ARG A 59 3.78 1.12 -2.30
N GLY A 60 3.81 0.63 -3.54
CA GLY A 60 4.24 1.39 -4.71
C GLY A 60 3.32 2.56 -5.00
N LYS A 61 1.99 2.36 -4.89
CA LYS A 61 1.02 3.44 -5.06
C LYS A 61 1.18 4.52 -3.98
N MET A 62 1.28 4.14 -2.70
CA MET A 62 1.52 5.08 -1.61
C MET A 62 2.80 5.89 -1.84
N ARG A 63 3.91 5.22 -2.18
CA ARG A 63 5.19 5.88 -2.47
C ARG A 63 5.06 6.87 -3.63
N SER A 64 4.49 6.44 -4.76
CA SER A 64 4.33 7.29 -5.95
C SER A 64 3.51 8.55 -5.66
N LEU A 65 2.45 8.42 -4.85
CA LEU A 65 1.63 9.57 -4.45
C LEU A 65 2.41 10.53 -3.56
N LEU A 66 3.13 10.02 -2.55
CA LEU A 66 3.95 10.84 -1.66
C LEU A 66 5.09 11.55 -2.39
N GLU A 67 5.76 10.88 -3.33
CA GLU A 67 6.81 11.51 -4.13
C GLU A 67 6.28 12.71 -4.93
N LYS A 68 5.12 12.57 -5.57
CA LYS A 68 4.45 13.67 -6.29
C LYS A 68 3.97 14.76 -5.34
N TYR A 69 3.35 14.38 -4.23
CA TYR A 69 2.83 15.30 -3.21
C TYR A 69 3.94 16.17 -2.61
N GLN A 70 5.11 15.58 -2.33
CA GLN A 70 6.27 16.29 -1.78
C GLN A 70 7.17 16.91 -2.86
N GLY A 71 6.79 16.87 -4.14
CA GLY A 71 7.56 17.45 -5.24
C GLY A 71 8.94 16.82 -5.42
N LYS A 72 9.10 15.53 -5.13
CA LYS A 72 10.38 14.83 -5.26
C LYS A 72 10.75 14.61 -6.73
N GLU A 73 12.01 14.85 -7.06
CA GLU A 73 12.55 14.64 -8.40
C GLU A 73 12.52 13.15 -8.78
N GLN A 74 12.00 12.87 -9.97
CA GLN A 74 11.89 11.53 -10.55
C GLN A 74 13.20 11.19 -11.30
N ASN A 75 14.25 10.93 -10.53
CA ASN A 75 15.64 10.90 -11.00
C ASN A 75 16.19 9.51 -11.33
N GLN A 76 15.46 8.43 -11.04
CA GLN A 76 15.90 7.06 -11.28
C GLN A 76 14.91 6.32 -12.18
N ARG A 77 15.40 5.78 -13.31
CA ARG A 77 14.57 4.99 -14.24
C ARG A 77 14.31 3.58 -13.68
N ILE A 78 13.06 3.13 -13.76
CA ILE A 78 12.63 1.77 -13.44
C ILE A 78 11.67 1.25 -14.51
N GLY A 79 12.05 0.19 -15.23
CA GLY A 79 11.29 -0.30 -16.38
C GLY A 79 10.97 0.84 -17.38
N GLN A 80 9.69 1.15 -17.54
CA GLN A 80 9.20 2.22 -18.42
C GLN A 80 8.94 3.56 -17.71
N GLY A 81 9.19 3.65 -16.40
CA GLY A 81 8.92 4.85 -15.59
C GLY A 81 10.16 5.40 -14.90
N TYR A 82 9.94 6.46 -14.12
CA TYR A 82 10.93 7.07 -13.23
C TYR A 82 10.37 7.10 -11.81
N ILE A 83 11.27 7.01 -10.82
CA ILE A 83 10.99 7.13 -9.38
C ILE A 83 11.97 8.11 -8.76
N HIS A 84 11.60 8.64 -7.59
CA HIS A 84 12.56 9.31 -6.73
C HIS A 84 13.44 8.32 -5.96
N SER A 85 14.75 8.55 -6.01
CA SER A 85 15.74 7.84 -5.21
C SER A 85 16.89 8.79 -4.86
N CYS A 86 17.15 9.01 -3.58
CA CYS A 86 18.27 9.84 -3.15
C CYS A 86 19.58 9.29 -3.72
N ASN A 87 20.39 10.17 -4.30
CA ASN A 87 21.69 9.85 -4.91
C ASN A 87 22.88 10.39 -4.10
N ARG A 88 22.65 11.33 -3.17
CA ARG A 88 23.65 11.88 -2.26
C ARG A 88 23.36 11.49 -0.83
N ALA A 89 24.42 11.20 -0.06
CA ALA A 89 24.32 10.83 1.34
C ALA A 89 23.74 11.94 2.22
N GLU A 90 23.95 13.21 1.86
CA GLU A 90 23.51 14.39 2.60
C GLU A 90 21.99 14.61 2.53
N ASP A 91 21.37 14.25 1.41
CA ASP A 91 19.92 14.42 1.19
C ASP A 91 19.10 13.33 1.89
N TYR A 92 19.67 12.14 2.01
CA TYR A 92 18.96 10.94 2.45
C TYR A 92 18.37 11.05 3.87
N PRO A 93 19.08 11.57 4.90
CA PRO A 93 18.52 11.75 6.24
C PRO A 93 17.26 12.62 6.30
N ASN A 94 17.14 13.58 5.37
CA ASN A 94 16.03 14.54 5.29
C ASN A 94 14.95 14.11 4.28
N CYS A 95 15.11 12.98 3.60
CA CYS A 95 14.12 12.47 2.67
C CYS A 95 13.24 11.41 3.32
N ASP A 96 12.15 11.85 3.94
CA ASP A 96 11.22 10.96 4.64
C ASP A 96 10.66 9.84 3.76
N VAL A 97 10.38 10.12 2.49
CA VAL A 97 9.94 9.07 1.54
C VAL A 97 11.00 7.98 1.38
N CYS A 98 12.27 8.34 1.18
CA CYS A 98 13.35 7.38 1.05
C CYS A 98 13.69 6.66 2.36
N GLN A 99 13.46 7.29 3.51
CA GLN A 99 13.61 6.64 4.82
C GLN A 99 12.51 5.58 5.02
N VAL A 100 11.25 5.96 4.80
CA VAL A 100 10.09 5.08 5.01
C VAL A 100 10.06 3.95 3.97
N PHE A 101 10.24 4.26 2.69
CA PHE A 101 10.11 3.32 1.58
C PHE A 101 11.45 2.79 1.02
N GLY A 102 12.57 3.18 1.61
CA GLY A 102 13.89 2.69 1.21
C GLY A 102 14.39 3.21 -0.13
N VAL A 103 15.67 2.92 -0.37
CA VAL A 103 16.40 3.14 -1.64
C VAL A 103 17.04 1.80 -2.06
N PRO A 104 17.48 1.65 -3.32
CA PRO A 104 18.23 0.47 -3.74
C PRO A 104 19.46 0.20 -2.85
N GLY A 105 19.76 -1.08 -2.62
CA GLY A 105 20.80 -1.52 -1.66
C GLY A 105 22.24 -1.16 -2.05
N GLU A 106 22.47 -0.74 -3.29
CA GLU A 106 23.77 -0.31 -3.82
C GLU A 106 24.23 1.05 -3.27
N ARG A 107 23.39 1.74 -2.48
CA ARG A 107 23.73 3.02 -1.86
C ARG A 107 24.40 2.80 -0.50
N ASP A 108 25.69 3.11 -0.38
CA ASP A 108 26.48 2.91 0.85
C ASP A 108 25.99 3.70 2.09
N PHE A 109 25.17 4.73 1.86
CA PHE A 109 24.53 5.56 2.88
C PHE A 109 23.13 5.08 3.26
N ALA A 110 22.60 4.04 2.58
CA ALA A 110 21.28 3.53 2.87
C ALA A 110 21.21 2.94 4.28
N THR A 111 20.07 3.18 4.93
CA THR A 111 19.71 2.56 6.20
C THR A 111 18.53 1.61 5.96
N PRO A 112 18.22 0.71 6.92
CA PRO A 112 17.12 -0.24 6.77
C PRO A 112 15.79 0.45 6.40
N THR A 113 15.01 -0.16 5.51
CA THR A 113 13.69 0.35 5.16
C THR A 113 12.75 0.23 6.38
N ARG A 114 12.00 1.29 6.70
CA ARG A 114 11.07 1.25 7.84
C ARG A 114 9.77 0.52 7.53
N LEU A 115 9.21 0.69 6.33
CA LEU A 115 7.89 0.18 5.98
C LEU A 115 7.93 -1.12 5.15
N LEU A 116 7.35 -2.16 5.73
CA LEU A 116 6.96 -3.40 5.06
C LEU A 116 5.44 -3.41 4.86
N VAL A 117 4.99 -3.88 3.70
CA VAL A 117 3.56 -3.98 3.35
C VAL A 117 3.30 -5.40 2.87
N ARG A 118 2.36 -6.10 3.52
CA ARG A 118 1.97 -7.46 3.12
C ARG A 118 0.88 -7.46 2.07
N ASP A 119 0.75 -8.58 1.39
CA ASP A 119 -0.36 -8.87 0.50
C ASP A 119 -1.68 -8.88 1.29
N VAL A 120 -2.76 -8.44 0.65
CA VAL A 120 -4.09 -8.33 1.26
C VAL A 120 -5.06 -9.21 0.48
N HIS A 121 -5.52 -10.28 1.12
CA HIS A 121 -6.45 -11.23 0.51
C HIS A 121 -7.90 -10.75 0.59
N MET A 122 -8.74 -11.25 -0.31
CA MET A 122 -10.19 -11.05 -0.25
C MET A 122 -10.76 -11.69 1.03
N LYS A 123 -11.64 -10.98 1.74
CA LYS A 123 -12.29 -11.53 2.94
C LYS A 123 -13.25 -12.66 2.56
N ASP A 124 -13.32 -13.69 3.40
CA ASP A 124 -14.22 -14.83 3.18
C ASP A 124 -15.68 -14.42 3.00
N GLU A 125 -16.15 -13.41 3.73
CA GLU A 125 -17.51 -12.89 3.60
C GLU A 125 -17.77 -12.33 2.18
N SER A 126 -16.80 -11.60 1.62
CA SER A 126 -16.91 -11.10 0.24
C SER A 126 -16.88 -12.22 -0.78
N ALA A 127 -16.01 -13.23 -0.57
CA ALA A 127 -15.95 -14.40 -1.44
C ALA A 127 -17.29 -15.16 -1.44
N ARG A 128 -17.84 -15.47 -0.26
CA ARG A 128 -19.15 -16.15 -0.13
C ARG A 128 -20.27 -15.36 -0.79
N LYS A 129 -20.32 -14.05 -0.56
CA LYS A 129 -21.34 -13.18 -1.17
C LYS A 129 -21.27 -13.23 -2.70
N LEU A 130 -20.07 -13.23 -3.28
CA LEU A 130 -19.87 -13.32 -4.72
C LEU A 130 -20.22 -14.72 -5.27
N GLU A 131 -19.91 -15.79 -4.54
CA GLU A 131 -20.26 -17.17 -4.90
C GLU A 131 -21.77 -17.45 -4.85
N GLU A 132 -22.45 -16.96 -3.80
CA GLU A 132 -23.86 -17.27 -3.54
C GLU A 132 -24.82 -16.34 -4.30
N SER A 133 -24.46 -15.07 -4.43
CA SER A 133 -25.36 -14.02 -4.93
C SER A 133 -24.75 -13.12 -6.00
N GLY A 134 -23.43 -13.23 -6.24
CA GLY A 134 -22.73 -12.47 -7.26
C GLY A 134 -23.11 -12.99 -8.64
N ARG A 135 -23.72 -12.12 -9.45
CA ARG A 135 -23.86 -12.36 -10.89
C ARG A 135 -22.58 -11.89 -11.60
N THR A 136 -21.46 -12.50 -11.23
CA THR A 136 -20.14 -12.18 -11.79
C THR A 136 -19.95 -12.90 -13.12
N ASP A 137 -19.32 -12.23 -14.09
CA ASP A 137 -19.02 -12.81 -15.41
C ASP A 137 -17.92 -13.88 -15.33
N LEU A 138 -17.01 -13.74 -14.36
CA LEU A 138 -15.86 -14.60 -14.10
C LEU A 138 -15.76 -14.91 -12.59
N PRO A 139 -14.94 -15.90 -12.15
CA PRO A 139 -14.80 -16.21 -10.73
C PRO A 139 -14.44 -14.96 -9.90
N TYR A 140 -15.35 -14.50 -9.04
CA TYR A 140 -15.21 -13.32 -8.19
C TYR A 140 -15.06 -11.97 -8.91
N THR A 141 -15.23 -11.91 -10.23
CA THR A 141 -14.90 -10.73 -11.06
C THR A 141 -15.93 -10.46 -12.15
N GLU A 142 -16.05 -9.19 -12.54
CA GLU A 142 -16.93 -8.73 -13.62
C GLU A 142 -16.11 -8.21 -14.80
N VAL A 143 -16.70 -8.27 -16.00
CA VAL A 143 -16.12 -7.75 -17.23
C VAL A 143 -16.71 -6.38 -17.52
N LYS A 144 -15.88 -5.35 -17.39
CA LYS A 144 -16.22 -3.99 -17.80
C LYS A 144 -15.84 -3.77 -19.26
N THR A 145 -16.80 -3.44 -20.10
CA THR A 145 -16.52 -2.96 -21.47
C THR A 145 -16.30 -1.45 -21.45
N GLU A 146 -15.16 -0.99 -21.97
CA GLU A 146 -14.90 0.42 -22.21
C GLU A 146 -14.76 0.68 -23.72
N VAL A 147 -15.29 1.81 -24.19
CA VAL A 147 -15.25 2.18 -25.60
C VAL A 147 -14.34 3.38 -25.78
N SER A 148 -13.32 3.24 -26.63
CA SER A 148 -12.56 4.39 -27.14
C SER A 148 -13.22 4.86 -28.43
N ILE A 149 -13.58 6.14 -28.49
CA ILE A 149 -14.26 6.73 -29.66
C ILE A 149 -13.25 7.59 -30.42
N ASP A 150 -13.09 7.34 -31.71
CA ASP A 150 -12.36 8.23 -32.61
C ASP A 150 -13.11 9.57 -32.72
N ARG A 151 -12.42 10.67 -32.39
CA ARG A 151 -13.04 12.00 -32.35
C ARG A 151 -13.34 12.59 -33.73
N VAL A 152 -12.80 12.03 -34.81
CA VAL A 152 -13.01 12.45 -36.19
C VAL A 152 -14.09 11.58 -36.85
N THR A 153 -13.95 10.26 -36.76
CA THR A 153 -14.85 9.32 -37.45
C THR A 153 -16.02 8.84 -36.59
N SER A 154 -16.00 9.12 -35.28
CA SER A 154 -16.93 8.57 -34.28
C SER A 154 -16.92 7.03 -34.18
N ALA A 155 -15.92 6.36 -34.77
CA ALA A 155 -15.79 4.91 -34.70
C ALA A 155 -15.51 4.43 -33.27
N ALA A 156 -16.24 3.41 -32.83
CA ALA A 156 -16.14 2.82 -31.51
C ALA A 156 -15.18 1.62 -31.52
N ASN A 157 -14.17 1.67 -30.66
CA ASN A 157 -13.24 0.55 -30.41
C ASN A 157 -13.45 0.03 -28.96
N PRO A 158 -14.33 -0.97 -28.76
CA PRO A 158 -14.58 -1.55 -27.44
C PRO A 158 -13.39 -2.39 -26.97
N ARG A 159 -13.13 -2.38 -25.67
CA ARG A 159 -12.15 -3.23 -24.98
C ARG A 159 -12.77 -3.78 -23.72
N GLN A 160 -12.54 -5.05 -23.44
CA GLN A 160 -13.06 -5.73 -22.26
C GLN A 160 -11.98 -5.80 -21.19
N MET A 161 -12.32 -5.49 -19.94
CA MET A 161 -11.37 -5.52 -18.83
C MET A 161 -12.00 -6.16 -17.62
N GLU A 162 -11.28 -7.10 -17.04
CA GLU A 162 -11.70 -7.77 -15.83
C GLU A 162 -11.47 -6.85 -14.63
N ARG A 163 -12.40 -6.81 -13.69
CA ARG A 163 -12.21 -6.12 -12.42
C ARG A 163 -12.97 -6.82 -11.31
N VAL A 164 -12.52 -6.63 -10.09
CA VAL A 164 -13.26 -7.01 -8.89
C VAL A 164 -14.47 -6.08 -8.75
N PRO A 165 -15.68 -6.58 -8.44
CA PRO A 165 -16.87 -5.76 -8.27
C PRO A 165 -16.74 -4.74 -7.14
N ALA A 166 -17.53 -3.67 -7.21
CA ALA A 166 -17.63 -2.71 -6.12
C ALA A 166 -18.27 -3.37 -4.87
N GLY A 167 -17.85 -2.94 -3.69
CA GLY A 167 -18.27 -3.46 -2.40
C GLY A 167 -17.48 -4.67 -1.91
N THR A 168 -16.56 -5.22 -2.71
CA THR A 168 -15.67 -6.30 -2.26
C THR A 168 -14.68 -5.78 -1.22
N ALA A 169 -14.56 -6.51 -0.11
CA ALA A 169 -13.64 -6.21 0.98
C ALA A 169 -12.43 -7.14 0.95
N PHE A 170 -11.26 -6.54 1.20
CA PHE A 170 -9.97 -7.21 1.36
C PHE A 170 -9.49 -6.97 2.79
N GLY A 171 -8.94 -7.99 3.44
CA GLY A 171 -8.48 -7.86 4.81
C GLY A 171 -8.02 -9.18 5.45
N GLN A 172 -7.21 -9.13 6.50
CA GLN A 172 -6.68 -7.90 7.13
C GLN A 172 -5.38 -7.47 6.43
N ALA A 173 -5.33 -6.24 5.93
CA ALA A 173 -4.09 -5.64 5.45
C ALA A 173 -3.11 -5.48 6.62
N GLU A 174 -1.81 -5.64 6.38
CA GLU A 174 -0.79 -5.46 7.41
C GLU A 174 0.37 -4.59 6.88
N LEU A 175 0.54 -3.43 7.49
CA LEU A 175 1.69 -2.55 7.32
C LEU A 175 2.53 -2.62 8.60
N VAL A 176 3.81 -3.00 8.46
CA VAL A 176 4.75 -3.10 9.58
C VAL A 176 5.78 -2.00 9.44
N TYR A 177 5.79 -1.08 10.41
CA TYR A 177 6.70 0.04 10.47
C TYR A 177 7.74 -0.18 11.57
N SER A 178 9.01 -0.25 11.20
CA SER A 178 10.12 -0.45 12.15
C SER A 178 10.74 0.89 12.56
N ILE A 179 11.04 1.04 13.85
CA ILE A 179 11.68 2.22 14.43
C ILE A 179 13.11 1.87 14.80
N TYR A 180 14.07 2.64 14.30
CA TYR A 180 15.49 2.38 14.49
C TYR A 180 16.22 3.51 15.22
N SER A 181 17.30 3.15 15.91
CA SER A 181 18.27 4.07 16.49
C SER A 181 19.70 3.67 16.08
N GLY A 182 20.67 4.56 16.30
CA GLY A 182 22.08 4.32 15.99
C GLY A 182 22.53 5.00 14.70
N ASP A 183 23.49 4.41 13.99
CA ASP A 183 24.16 5.07 12.87
C ASP A 183 23.20 5.42 11.73
N GLY A 184 23.04 6.72 11.49
CA GLY A 184 22.13 7.27 10.49
C GLY A 184 20.64 7.07 10.82
N CYS A 185 20.30 6.56 12.01
CA CYS A 185 18.94 6.28 12.45
C CYS A 185 18.61 7.03 13.73
N ASN A 186 17.48 7.71 13.77
CA ASN A 186 17.01 8.41 14.95
C ASN A 186 15.56 8.03 15.23
N LYS A 187 15.31 7.54 16.44
CA LYS A 187 14.00 6.99 16.81
C LYS A 187 12.92 8.07 16.85
N GLU A 188 13.25 9.29 17.27
CA GLU A 188 12.31 10.40 17.32
C GLU A 188 11.85 10.79 15.90
N ASN A 189 12.79 10.87 14.95
CA ASN A 189 12.49 11.10 13.54
C ASN A 189 11.64 9.96 12.94
N ASP A 190 11.95 8.71 13.28
CA ASP A 190 11.17 7.56 12.81
C ASP A 190 9.74 7.57 13.40
N ILE A 191 9.54 8.04 14.63
CA ILE A 191 8.20 8.25 15.21
C ILE A 191 7.46 9.36 14.48
N GLU A 192 8.11 10.49 14.19
CA GLU A 192 7.49 11.58 13.41
C GLU A 192 7.10 11.14 12.00
N ARG A 193 7.92 10.29 11.37
CA ARG A 193 7.66 9.69 10.05
C ARG A 193 6.47 8.73 10.01
N LEU A 194 5.87 8.34 11.15
CA LEU A 194 4.56 7.68 11.13
C LEU A 194 3.51 8.52 10.38
N ARG A 195 3.65 9.86 10.40
CA ARG A 195 2.83 10.78 9.60
C ARG A 195 2.89 10.46 8.12
N VAL A 196 4.06 10.12 7.57
CA VAL A 196 4.27 9.83 6.14
C VAL A 196 3.46 8.59 5.72
N VAL A 197 3.36 7.58 6.60
CA VAL A 197 2.54 6.39 6.33
C VAL A 197 1.06 6.78 6.26
N VAL A 198 0.57 7.56 7.23
CA VAL A 198 -0.82 8.02 7.27
C VAL A 198 -1.15 8.96 6.11
N GLU A 199 -0.25 9.86 5.73
CA GLU A 199 -0.36 10.71 4.54
C GLU A 199 -0.44 9.86 3.26
N GLY A 200 0.40 8.83 3.15
CA GLY A 200 0.36 7.90 2.01
C GLY A 200 -0.98 7.18 1.89
N LEU A 201 -1.56 6.75 3.02
CA LEU A 201 -2.89 6.14 3.07
C LEU A 201 -3.98 7.16 2.72
N ARG A 202 -3.83 8.42 3.16
CA ARG A 202 -4.79 9.49 2.85
C ARG A 202 -4.82 9.83 1.37
N LEU A 203 -3.64 10.01 0.78
CA LEU A 203 -3.49 10.23 -0.65
C LEU A 203 -4.06 9.05 -1.45
N LEU A 204 -3.92 7.82 -0.94
CA LEU A 204 -4.49 6.63 -1.58
C LEU A 204 -6.03 6.66 -1.63
N GLU A 205 -6.70 7.03 -0.53
CA GLU A 205 -8.18 7.15 -0.51
C GLU A 205 -8.70 8.29 -1.41
N ASP A 206 -7.93 9.37 -1.53
CA ASP A 206 -8.25 10.51 -2.40
C ASP A 206 -7.95 10.22 -3.88
N ASP A 207 -7.14 9.20 -4.17
CA ASP A 207 -6.77 8.73 -5.50
C ASP A 207 -7.37 7.31 -5.76
N TYR A 208 -6.78 6.53 -6.65
CA TYR A 208 -7.20 5.18 -6.97
C TYR A 208 -6.09 4.15 -6.75
N LEU A 209 -6.46 2.92 -6.40
CA LEU A 209 -5.57 1.75 -6.37
C LEU A 209 -5.69 0.94 -7.66
N GLY A 210 -4.57 0.41 -8.15
CA GLY A 210 -4.54 -0.41 -9.36
C GLY A 210 -4.62 0.40 -10.66
N GLY A 211 -5.28 -0.15 -11.68
CA GLY A 211 -5.40 0.43 -13.00
C GLY A 211 -6.72 1.16 -13.26
N LEU A 212 -6.75 1.94 -14.35
CA LEU A 212 -7.97 2.55 -14.91
C LEU A 212 -8.68 3.56 -14.00
N GLY A 213 -7.92 4.16 -13.08
CA GLY A 213 -8.42 5.15 -12.13
C GLY A 213 -9.14 6.35 -12.74
N SER A 214 -8.53 6.96 -13.76
CA SER A 214 -9.12 8.08 -14.49
C SER A 214 -10.42 7.72 -15.23
N ARG A 215 -10.78 6.44 -15.28
CA ARG A 215 -11.99 5.89 -15.89
C ARG A 215 -12.97 5.31 -14.85
N GLY A 216 -12.80 5.69 -13.58
CA GLY A 216 -13.72 5.40 -12.48
C GLY A 216 -13.46 4.10 -11.70
N SER A 217 -12.36 3.40 -11.97
CA SER A 217 -11.98 2.19 -11.22
C SER A 217 -11.08 2.51 -10.01
N GLY A 218 -11.01 1.59 -9.06
CA GLY A 218 -9.97 1.61 -8.02
C GLY A 218 -10.18 2.58 -6.86
N LYS A 219 -11.36 3.17 -6.68
CA LYS A 219 -11.65 3.94 -5.46
C LYS A 219 -11.71 2.97 -4.28
N VAL A 220 -10.90 3.21 -3.25
CA VAL A 220 -10.84 2.36 -2.05
C VAL A 220 -11.22 3.13 -0.79
N ARG A 221 -11.59 2.40 0.27
CA ARG A 221 -11.81 2.95 1.60
C ARG A 221 -11.23 2.04 2.67
N LEU A 222 -10.54 2.64 3.63
CA LEU A 222 -9.93 1.96 4.76
C LEU A 222 -10.92 1.91 5.92
N LYS A 223 -11.13 0.72 6.50
CA LYS A 223 -12.04 0.48 7.63
C LYS A 223 -11.34 -0.31 8.73
N ASP A 224 -11.88 -0.22 9.94
CA ASP A 224 -11.48 -1.04 11.08
C ASP A 224 -9.96 -1.01 11.34
N ILE A 225 -9.41 0.21 11.41
CA ILE A 225 -7.97 0.43 11.54
C ILE A 225 -7.55 0.20 12.99
N ARG A 226 -6.65 -0.76 13.19
CA ARG A 226 -6.03 -1.05 14.47
C ARG A 226 -4.54 -0.78 14.40
N VAL A 227 -4.03 -0.15 15.44
CA VAL A 227 -2.60 0.12 15.59
C VAL A 227 -2.08 -0.57 16.84
N SER A 228 -1.03 -1.37 16.67
CA SER A 228 -0.37 -2.09 17.76
C SER A 228 1.13 -1.81 17.76
N LEU A 229 1.76 -1.88 18.93
CA LEU A 229 3.19 -1.68 19.12
C LEU A 229 3.82 -2.90 19.77
N ARG A 230 4.97 -3.31 19.25
CA ARG A 230 5.86 -4.29 19.87
C ARG A 230 7.24 -3.65 20.12
N PRO A 231 7.55 -3.25 21.37
CA PRO A 231 8.86 -2.74 21.75
C PRO A 231 9.93 -3.84 21.67
N ALA A 232 11.19 -3.47 21.38
CA ALA A 232 12.29 -4.42 21.30
C ALA A 232 12.57 -5.15 22.63
N LYS A 233 12.45 -4.45 23.76
CA LYS A 233 12.62 -5.04 25.10
C LYS A 233 11.61 -6.16 25.41
N ALA A 234 10.45 -6.14 24.75
CA ALA A 234 9.35 -7.08 24.96
C ALA A 234 9.00 -7.83 23.66
N TYR A 235 9.98 -8.07 22.78
CA TYR A 235 9.69 -8.54 21.43
C TYR A 235 9.11 -9.96 21.34
N LEU A 236 9.33 -10.79 22.37
CA LEU A 236 8.72 -12.12 22.45
C LEU A 236 7.24 -12.08 22.89
N ALA A 237 6.73 -10.93 23.32
CA ALA A 237 5.34 -10.75 23.70
C ALA A 237 4.45 -10.38 22.51
N GLU A 238 3.15 -10.56 22.70
CA GLU A 238 2.14 -10.11 21.74
C GLU A 238 2.18 -8.58 21.56
N PRO A 239 1.91 -8.05 20.35
CA PRO A 239 1.83 -6.62 20.11
C PRO A 239 0.73 -6.00 20.99
N GLN A 240 1.08 -4.92 21.69
CA GLN A 240 0.13 -4.19 22.50
C GLN A 240 -0.70 -3.26 21.62
N ARG A 241 -2.03 -3.37 21.66
CA ARG A 241 -2.91 -2.43 20.96
C ARG A 241 -2.77 -1.04 21.57
N ILE A 242 -2.55 -0.03 20.72
CA ILE A 242 -2.39 1.37 21.10
C ILE A 242 -3.37 2.30 20.38
N GLY A 243 -4.09 1.82 19.37
CA GLY A 243 -5.14 2.58 18.71
C GLY A 243 -6.15 1.68 18.02
N GLU A 244 -7.38 2.16 17.98
CA GLU A 244 -8.49 1.56 17.23
C GLU A 244 -9.36 2.69 16.69
N TYR A 245 -9.57 2.68 15.38
CA TYR A 245 -10.20 3.76 14.63
C TYR A 245 -11.13 3.13 13.59
N ALA A 246 -12.38 3.60 13.51
CA ALA A 246 -13.34 3.05 12.55
C ALA A 246 -12.98 3.45 11.10
N SER A 247 -12.27 4.56 10.92
CA SER A 247 -11.90 5.11 9.61
C SER A 247 -10.54 5.81 9.61
N LEU A 248 -9.99 6.05 8.42
CA LEU A 248 -8.74 6.80 8.27
C LEU A 248 -8.85 8.23 8.82
N ARG A 249 -10.02 8.86 8.72
CA ARG A 249 -10.24 10.22 9.26
C ARG A 249 -10.03 10.27 10.78
N GLU A 250 -10.50 9.25 11.49
CA GLU A 250 -10.31 9.14 12.94
C GLU A 250 -8.83 8.92 13.27
N LEU A 251 -8.14 8.05 12.53
CA LEU A 251 -6.68 7.85 12.70
C LEU A 251 -5.90 9.16 12.47
N ILE A 252 -6.25 9.94 11.45
CA ILE A 252 -5.61 11.24 11.17
C ILE A 252 -5.79 12.19 12.36
N THR A 253 -6.99 12.24 12.93
CA THR A 253 -7.29 13.08 14.10
C THR A 253 -6.54 12.60 15.35
N GLY A 254 -6.38 11.28 15.50
CA GLY A 254 -5.65 10.66 16.61
C GLY A 254 -4.13 10.54 16.42
N LEU A 255 -3.58 10.99 15.29
CA LEU A 255 -2.18 10.71 14.92
C LEU A 255 -1.16 11.27 15.93
N ASP A 256 -1.34 12.50 16.41
CA ASP A 256 -0.40 13.08 17.36
C ASP A 256 -0.43 12.36 18.72
N ALA A 257 -1.63 11.95 19.16
CA ALA A 257 -1.78 11.12 20.37
C ALA A 257 -1.14 9.74 20.18
N LEU A 258 -1.31 9.13 19.00
CA LEU A 258 -0.67 7.85 18.65
C LEU A 258 0.86 7.96 18.71
N LYS A 259 1.45 9.00 18.11
CA LYS A 259 2.90 9.24 18.14
C LYS A 259 3.41 9.40 19.58
N GLN A 260 2.69 10.16 20.42
CA GLN A 260 3.03 10.32 21.83
C GLN A 260 2.99 8.99 22.59
N GLN A 261 1.97 8.15 22.36
CA GLN A 261 1.89 6.83 22.98
C GLN A 261 3.04 5.90 22.55
N VAL A 262 3.43 5.94 21.27
CA VAL A 262 4.59 5.19 20.77
C VAL A 262 5.86 5.68 21.48
N ALA A 263 6.08 6.99 21.54
CA ALA A 263 7.25 7.56 22.22
C ALA A 263 7.34 7.16 23.70
N GLN A 264 6.22 7.25 24.43
CA GLN A 264 6.15 6.87 25.85
C GLN A 264 6.46 5.38 26.06
N LYS A 265 5.87 4.50 25.25
CA LYS A 265 6.06 3.04 25.37
C LYS A 265 7.45 2.56 24.93
N LEU A 266 8.16 3.33 24.11
CA LEU A 266 9.55 3.03 23.74
C LEU A 266 10.57 3.64 24.72
N ALA A 267 10.17 4.66 25.50
CA ALA A 267 11.01 5.23 26.54
C ALA A 267 11.05 4.34 27.82
N GLY A 268 9.94 3.68 28.15
CA GLY A 268 9.86 2.66 29.21
C GLY A 268 10.70 1.43 28.92
#